data_AF-A0A125RCI0-F1
#
_entry.id   AF-A0A125RCI0-F1
#
_cell.length_a   1.000
_cell.length_b   1.000
_cell.length_c   1.000
_cell.angle_alpha   90.00
_cell.angle_beta   90.00
_cell.angle_gamma   90.00
#
_symmetry.space_group_name_H-M   'P 1'
#
loop_
_entity.id
_entity.type
_entity.pdbx_description
1 polymer ?
#
loop_
_entity_poly.entity_id
_entity_poly.type
_entity_poly.pdbx_seq_one_letter_code
_entity_poly.pdbx_strand_id
1 'polypeptide(L)' 'MIADLDGEYGYGDWGNLAEVMEMEELSYEEQKAHVKKLWQEDPKKYNEWKEQFCIRLDQLPDFFGTHDNPIPIDESKL' A
#
# COMPACT_ATOMS: atom_id res chain seq x y z
N MET A 1 -1.66 -21.41 25.51
CA MET A 1 -0.98 -21.21 24.22
C MET A 1 -1.55 -19.96 23.62
N ILE A 2 -0.83 -18.85 23.76
CA ILE A 2 -1.07 -17.67 22.93
C ILE A 2 -0.51 -18.09 21.58
N ALA A 3 -1.35 -18.15 20.55
CA ALA A 3 -0.88 -18.43 19.21
C ALA A 3 0.06 -17.29 18.84
N ASP A 4 1.34 -17.61 18.66
CA ASP A 4 2.30 -16.71 18.02
C ASP A 4 1.71 -16.35 16.66
N LEU A 5 1.19 -15.13 16.54
CA LEU A 5 0.84 -14.50 15.26
C LEU A 5 2.15 -14.06 14.58
N ASP A 6 3.05 -15.00 14.36
CA ASP A 6 4.29 -14.84 13.58
C ASP A 6 3.99 -14.95 12.07
N GLY A 7 2.86 -14.37 11.65
CA GLY A 7 2.64 -14.01 10.26
C GLY A 7 2.98 -12.54 10.15
N GLU A 8 4.22 -12.23 9.76
CA GLU A 8 4.59 -10.86 9.34
C GLU A 8 3.57 -10.41 8.28
N TYR A 9 2.60 -9.59 8.66
CA TYR A 9 1.70 -8.90 7.73
C TYR A 9 2.49 -7.82 7.00
N GLY A 10 3.39 -8.24 6.11
CA GLY A 10 4.11 -7.33 5.24
C GLY A 10 3.17 -6.80 4.16
N TYR A 11 3.36 -5.56 3.73
CA TYR A 11 2.66 -4.94 2.60
C TYR A 11 3.03 -5.58 1.24
N GLY A 12 3.54 -6.80 1.19
CA GLY A 12 3.71 -7.58 -0.05
C GLY A 12 2.93 -8.88 -0.06
N ASP A 13 2.25 -9.21 1.05
CA ASP A 13 1.44 -10.42 1.13
C ASP A 13 0.06 -10.20 0.50
N TRP A 14 -0.41 -11.22 -0.20
CA TRP A 14 -1.78 -11.26 -0.74
C TRP A 14 -2.78 -11.13 0.43
N GLY A 15 -3.36 -9.95 0.61
CA GLY A 15 -4.42 -9.74 1.61
C GLY A 15 -4.17 -8.61 2.62
N ASN A 16 -3.20 -7.72 2.41
CA ASN A 16 -2.92 -6.67 3.40
C ASN A 16 -3.93 -5.50 3.35
N LEU A 17 -5.16 -5.80 3.78
CA LEU A 17 -6.24 -4.84 4.00
C LEU A 17 -5.91 -3.87 5.14
N ALA A 18 -5.06 -4.27 6.09
CA ALA A 18 -4.68 -3.43 7.22
C ALA A 18 -3.91 -2.18 6.75
N GLU A 19 -2.98 -2.33 5.81
CA GLU A 19 -2.24 -1.20 5.21
C GLU A 19 -3.16 -0.27 4.43
N VAL A 20 -4.19 -0.81 3.76
CA VAL A 20 -5.20 0.00 3.07
C VAL A 20 -6.02 0.80 4.08
N MET A 21 -6.50 0.14 5.14
CA MET A 21 -7.28 0.79 6.20
C MET A 21 -6.47 1.86 6.94
N GLU A 22 -5.20 1.59 7.26
CA GLU A 22 -4.31 2.57 7.89
C GLU A 22 -4.18 3.80 6.98
N MET A 23 -3.92 3.61 5.69
CA MET A 23 -3.86 4.69 4.71
C MET A 23 -5.15 5.51 4.61
N GLU A 24 -6.33 4.89 4.69
CA GLU A 24 -7.62 5.60 4.64
C GLU A 24 -7.85 6.52 5.85
N GLU A 25 -7.25 6.21 6.99
CA GLU A 25 -7.33 7.02 8.21
C GLU A 25 -6.33 8.20 8.21
N LEU A 26 -5.31 8.16 7.33
CA LEU A 26 -4.28 9.18 7.21
C LEU A 26 -4.71 10.38 6.36
N SER A 27 -4.19 11.57 6.69
CA SER A 27 -4.28 12.72 5.80
C SER A 27 -3.44 12.51 4.54
N TYR A 28 -3.70 13.28 3.48
CA TYR A 28 -2.99 13.13 2.20
C TYR A 28 -1.44 13.26 2.32
N GLU A 29 -0.94 14.13 3.20
CA GLU A 29 0.51 14.26 3.42
C GLU A 29 1.07 13.08 4.24
N GLU A 30 0.29 12.54 5.18
CA GLU A 30 0.67 11.34 5.93
C GLU A 30 0.65 10.09 5.03
N GLN A 31 -0.33 9.97 4.13
CA GLN A 31 -0.37 8.91 3.11
C GLN A 31 0.90 8.92 2.25
N LYS A 32 1.35 10.10 1.80
CA LYS A 32 2.63 10.23 1.07
C LYS A 32 3.81 9.75 1.90
N ALA A 33 3.89 10.17 3.16
CA ALA A 33 4.98 9.79 4.05
C ALA A 33 4.98 8.27 4.32
N HIS A 34 3.79 7.68 4.49
CA HIS A 34 3.62 6.24 4.70
C HIS A 34 4.03 5.46 3.45
N VAL A 35 3.56 5.86 2.28
CA VAL A 35 3.95 5.24 1.00
C VAL A 35 5.46 5.33 0.76
N LYS A 36 6.09 6.47 1.06
CA LYS A 36 7.55 6.61 1.03
C LYS A 36 8.25 5.61 1.94
N LYS A 37 7.74 5.44 3.16
CA LYS A 37 8.27 4.48 4.13
C LYS A 37 8.16 3.04 3.60
N LEU A 38 6.99 2.64 3.11
CA LEU A 38 6.77 1.30 2.53
C LEU A 38 7.71 1.05 1.34
N TRP A 39 7.86 2.03 0.45
CA TRP A 39 8.80 1.97 -0.67
C TRP A 39 10.25 1.78 -0.21
N GLN A 40 10.69 2.55 0.79
CA GLN A 40 12.06 2.49 1.30
C GLN A 40 12.39 1.18 2.01
N GLU A 41 11.39 0.51 2.57
CA GLU A 41 11.55 -0.74 3.30
C GLU A 41 11.72 -1.94 2.34
N ASP A 42 10.88 -2.07 1.31
CA ASP A 42 10.91 -3.12 0.30
C ASP A 42 10.11 -2.69 -0.96
N PRO A 43 10.78 -2.10 -1.97
CA PRO A 43 10.15 -1.63 -3.19
C PRO A 43 9.35 -2.71 -3.95
N LYS A 44 9.77 -3.98 -3.82
CA LYS A 44 9.10 -5.09 -4.52
C LYS A 44 7.75 -5.36 -3.88
N LYS A 45 7.72 -5.54 -2.56
CA LYS A 45 6.47 -5.75 -1.81
C LYS A 45 5.50 -4.60 -2.01
N TYR A 46 6.01 -3.37 -1.97
CA TYR A 46 5.20 -2.17 -2.22
C TYR A 46 4.50 -2.22 -3.57
N ASN A 47 5.24 -2.53 -4.64
CA ASN A 47 4.66 -2.64 -5.97
C ASN A 47 3.63 -3.77 -6.06
N GLU A 48 3.90 -4.91 -5.42
CA GLU A 48 2.95 -6.03 -5.35
C GLU A 48 1.63 -5.60 -4.67
N TRP A 49 1.68 -4.89 -3.54
CA TRP A 49 0.46 -4.37 -2.88
C TRP A 49 -0.25 -3.29 -3.68
N LYS A 50 0.49 -2.29 -4.20
CA LYS A 50 -0.08 -1.23 -5.03
C LYS A 50 -0.84 -1.80 -6.24
N GLU A 51 -0.21 -2.72 -6.98
CA GLU A 51 -0.81 -3.28 -8.19
C GLU A 51 -1.95 -4.26 -7.87
N GLN A 52 -1.76 -5.15 -6.90
CA GLN A 52 -2.73 -6.21 -6.61
C GLN A 52 -3.92 -5.76 -5.74
N PHE A 53 -3.74 -4.74 -4.89
CA PHE A 53 -4.78 -4.24 -3.99
C PHE A 53 -5.27 -2.85 -4.40
N CYS A 54 -4.40 -1.85 -4.40
CA CYS A 54 -4.84 -0.47 -4.62
C CYS A 54 -5.45 -0.28 -6.01
N ILE A 55 -4.71 -0.63 -7.06
CA ILE A 55 -5.17 -0.42 -8.43
C ILE A 55 -6.20 -1.48 -8.83
N ARG A 56 -5.92 -2.76 -8.61
CA ARG A 56 -6.79 -3.84 -9.09
C ARG A 56 -8.15 -3.91 -8.37
N LEU A 57 -8.21 -3.54 -7.09
CA LEU A 57 -9.44 -3.56 -6.29
C LEU A 57 -10.00 -2.14 -6.05
N ASP A 58 -9.51 -1.15 -6.80
CA ASP A 58 -9.89 0.27 -6.71
C ASP A 58 -9.86 0.82 -5.27
N GLN A 59 -8.87 0.39 -4.48
CA GLN A 59 -8.62 0.91 -3.13
C GLN A 59 -7.69 2.13 -3.20
N LEU A 60 -7.95 3.14 -2.37
CA LEU A 60 -7.21 4.41 -2.37
C LEU A 60 -7.15 5.05 -3.79
N PRO A 61 -8.29 5.18 -4.51
CA PRO A 61 -8.32 5.62 -5.90
C PRO A 61 -7.85 7.07 -6.09
N ASP A 62 -7.97 7.91 -5.05
CA ASP A 62 -7.47 9.29 -5.08
C ASP A 62 -5.93 9.37 -5.12
N PHE A 63 -5.25 8.33 -4.61
CA PHE A 63 -3.81 8.29 -4.50
C PHE A 63 -3.16 7.47 -5.62
N PHE A 64 -3.71 6.30 -5.93
CA PHE A 64 -3.15 5.36 -6.90
C PHE A 64 -3.93 5.25 -8.21
N GLY A 65 -5.09 5.90 -8.30
CA GLY A 65 -6.03 5.70 -9.40
C GLY A 65 -6.76 4.36 -9.31
N THR A 66 -7.49 4.04 -10.37
CA THR A 66 -8.28 2.82 -10.50
C THR A 66 -7.64 1.87 -11.50
N HIS A 67 -8.17 0.64 -11.62
CA HIS A 67 -7.75 -0.32 -12.63
C HIS A 67 -7.80 0.27 -14.05
N ASP A 68 -8.88 0.99 -14.38
CA ASP A 68 -9.10 1.57 -15.71
C ASP A 68 -8.32 2.88 -15.92
N ASN A 69 -7.98 3.59 -14.84
CA ASN A 69 -7.26 4.86 -14.90
C ASN A 69 -6.24 4.97 -13.75
N PRO A 70 -5.11 4.23 -13.84
CA PRO A 70 -4.09 4.25 -12.81
C PRO A 70 -3.38 5.60 -12.77
N ILE A 71 -3.12 6.12 -11.57
CA ILE A 71 -2.30 7.31 -11.37
C ILE A 71 -0.85 6.84 -11.28
N PRO A 72 0.02 7.23 -12.24
CA PRO A 72 1.43 6.91 -12.16
C PRO A 72 2.04 7.65 -10.98
N ILE A 73 2.74 6.90 -10.13
CA ILE A 73 3.54 7.48 -9.07
C ILE A 73 4.93 7.71 -9.62
N ASP A 74 5.45 8.89 -9.33
CA ASP A 74 6.84 9.18 -9.58
C ASP A 74 7.70 8.62 -8.43
N GLU A 75 8.25 7.42 -8.62
CA GLU A 75 9.12 6.75 -7.65
C GLU A 75 10.36 7.59 -7.27
N SER A 76 10.79 8.52 -8.13
CA SER A 76 11.89 9.45 -7.81
C SER A 76 11.48 10.55 -6.82
N LYS A 77 10.17 10.75 -6.65
CA LYS A 77 9.57 11.70 -5.73
C LYS A 77 9.01 11.04 -4.47
N LEU A 78 9.04 9.70 -4.40
CA LEU A 78 8.69 8.96 -3.19
C LEU A 78 9.68 9.25 -2.07
#